data_AF-W2THM8-F1
#
_entry.id   AF-W2THM8-F1
#
_cell.length_a   1.000
_cell.length_b   1.000
_cell.length_c   1.000
_cell.angle_alpha   90.00
_cell.angle_beta   90.00
_cell.angle_gamma   90.00
#
_symmetry.space_group_name_H-M   'P 1'
#
loop_
_entity.id
_entity.type
_entity.pdbx_description
1 polymer ?
#
loop_
_entity_poly.entity_id
_entity_poly.type
_entity_poly.pdbx_seq_one_letter_code
_entity_poly.pdbx_strand_id
1 'polypeptide(L)'
;MTEVDQAEKGDGRLVPELTEEEKKQLEKEREEAKKTSTYPTAPEFPLADRVRELGLDAPLESAEFYEDLKTKPTTFYKDMKELPDYVAKNTYQFEILTELLDKACQGFEIWDEHVERNIKFGHRVVLEARLLHLIESKFDIIERICAEFDKLKGDQHGVNNEREFLRYEIRHCDLMFTEIHESFLKSYLDMEW
;
A
#
# COMPACT_ATOMS: atom_id res chain seq x y z
N MET A 1 21.35 -23.72 51.06
CA MET A 1 21.09 -24.72 50.01
C MET A 1 19.67 -24.46 49.54
N THR A 2 19.32 -24.02 48.34
CA THR A 2 19.94 -23.79 47.01
C THR A 2 18.84 -23.04 46.22
N GLU A 3 19.11 -21.92 45.54
CA GLU A 3 19.29 -21.78 44.06
C GLU A 3 18.09 -22.32 43.23
N VAL A 4 17.23 -21.51 42.58
CA VAL A 4 17.32 -20.73 41.31
C VAL A 4 16.78 -21.49 40.07
N ASP A 5 15.97 -20.78 39.25
CA ASP A 5 15.47 -21.00 37.86
C ASP A 5 14.42 -22.10 37.59
N GLN A 6 13.36 -21.91 36.76
CA GLN A 6 13.32 -21.29 35.43
C GLN A 6 11.96 -20.62 35.10
N ALA A 7 12.02 -19.52 34.37
CA ALA A 7 10.94 -18.95 33.57
C ALA A 7 10.69 -19.78 32.29
N GLU A 8 9.45 -19.80 31.78
CA GLU A 8 9.08 -19.60 30.37
C GLU A 8 7.66 -20.11 30.03
N LYS A 9 7.04 -19.45 29.04
CA LYS A 9 5.81 -19.79 28.28
C LYS A 9 4.47 -19.34 28.86
N GLY A 10 4.24 -18.04 28.76
CA GLY A 10 2.89 -17.52 28.58
C GLY A 10 2.36 -17.93 27.20
N ASP A 11 1.52 -18.96 27.17
CA ASP A 11 0.80 -19.40 25.98
C ASP A 11 -0.30 -18.37 25.66
N GLY A 12 -0.09 -17.57 24.61
CA GLY A 12 -0.98 -16.50 24.15
C GLY A 12 -2.24 -17.01 23.43
N ARG A 13 -2.88 -18.08 23.92
CA ARG A 13 -4.15 -18.58 23.38
C ARG A 13 -5.32 -17.98 24.15
N LEU A 14 -5.77 -16.81 23.70
CA LEU A 14 -6.97 -16.13 24.18
C LEU A 14 -8.29 -16.75 23.68
N VAL A 15 -8.25 -17.88 22.96
CA VAL A 15 -9.43 -18.59 22.45
C VAL A 15 -9.40 -20.04 22.94
N PRO A 16 -10.36 -20.47 23.77
CA PRO A 16 -10.49 -21.87 24.18
C PRO A 16 -10.65 -22.79 22.96
N GLU A 17 -10.01 -23.97 22.99
CA GLU A 17 -10.20 -24.97 21.94
C GLU A 17 -11.64 -25.50 21.98
N LEU A 18 -12.34 -25.43 20.84
CA LEU A 18 -13.70 -25.94 20.69
C LEU A 18 -13.75 -27.44 21.00
N THR A 19 -14.71 -27.82 21.83
CA THR A 19 -14.99 -29.22 22.13
C THR A 19 -15.47 -29.97 20.89
N GLU A 20 -15.29 -31.29 20.86
CA GLU A 20 -15.68 -32.13 19.72
C GLU A 20 -17.19 -32.03 19.40
N GLU A 21 -18.00 -31.70 20.40
CA GLU A 21 -19.44 -31.47 20.21
C GLU A 21 -19.72 -30.14 19.50
N GLU A 22 -19.01 -29.06 19.86
CA GLU A 22 -19.13 -27.75 19.20
C GLU A 22 -18.63 -27.79 17.76
N LYS A 23 -17.56 -28.54 17.47
CA LYS A 23 -17.08 -28.77 16.10
C LYS A 23 -18.13 -29.45 15.23
N LYS A 24 -18.79 -30.47 15.78
CA LYS A 24 -19.84 -31.22 15.08
C LYS A 24 -21.09 -30.38 14.85
N GLN A 25 -21.39 -29.46 15.77
CA GLN A 25 -22.49 -28.52 15.64
C GLN A 25 -22.19 -27.44 14.58
N LEU A 26 -20.98 -26.88 14.56
CA LEU A 26 -20.51 -25.97 13.51
C LEU A 26 -20.51 -26.62 12.12
N GLU A 27 -20.12 -27.89 12.01
CA GLU A 27 -20.13 -28.61 10.74
C GLU A 27 -21.56 -28.85 10.24
N LYS A 28 -22.49 -29.14 11.15
CA LYS A 28 -23.92 -29.26 10.84
C LYS A 28 -24.52 -27.92 10.40
N GLU A 29 -24.21 -26.83 11.10
CA GLU A 29 -24.63 -25.47 10.72
C GLU A 29 -24.04 -25.05 9.37
N ARG A 30 -22.80 -25.44 9.06
CA ARG A 30 -22.15 -25.19 7.76
C ARG A 30 -22.81 -25.99 6.62
N GLU A 31 -23.21 -27.24 6.87
CA GLU A 31 -23.97 -28.07 5.91
C GLU A 31 -25.40 -27.54 5.69
N GLU A 32 -26.03 -26.98 6.73
CA GLU A 32 -27.33 -26.32 6.62
C GLU A 32 -27.23 -24.97 5.87
N ALA A 33 -26.18 -24.19 6.11
CA ALA A 33 -25.90 -22.94 5.39
C ALA A 33 -25.61 -23.16 3.89
N LYS A 34 -24.95 -24.28 3.52
CA LYS A 34 -24.78 -24.68 2.11
C LYS A 34 -26.12 -24.98 1.42
N LYS A 35 -27.14 -25.44 2.15
CA LYS A 35 -28.45 -25.79 1.61
C LYS A 35 -29.38 -24.58 1.44
N THR A 36 -29.20 -23.53 2.26
CA THR A 36 -30.01 -22.30 2.22
C THR A 36 -29.38 -21.17 1.41
N SER A 37 -28.10 -21.27 1.06
CA SER A 37 -27.43 -20.27 0.25
C SER A 37 -27.74 -20.46 -1.23
N THR A 38 -28.95 -20.07 -1.65
CA THR A 38 -29.20 -19.75 -3.04
C THR A 38 -28.55 -18.41 -3.33
N TYR A 39 -27.24 -18.41 -3.59
CA TYR A 39 -26.62 -17.26 -4.24
C TYR A 39 -27.34 -17.05 -5.58
N PRO A 40 -27.83 -15.84 -5.88
CA PRO A 40 -28.38 -15.55 -7.19
C PRO A 40 -27.32 -15.92 -8.23
N THR A 41 -27.69 -16.76 -9.19
CA THR A 41 -26.82 -17.04 -10.33
C THR A 41 -26.56 -15.70 -11.04
N ALA A 42 -25.38 -15.54 -11.63
CA ALA A 42 -24.75 -14.27 -11.99
C ALA A 42 -25.43 -13.29 -13.01
N PRO A 43 -26.64 -13.47 -13.60
CA PRO A 43 -27.17 -12.46 -14.52
C PRO A 43 -27.71 -11.15 -13.93
N GLU A 44 -27.97 -11.03 -12.61
CA GLU A 44 -28.68 -9.86 -12.04
C GLU A 44 -27.80 -8.86 -11.28
N PHE A 45 -26.47 -8.92 -11.39
CA PHE A 45 -25.63 -7.88 -10.78
C PHE A 45 -25.71 -6.59 -11.63
N PRO A 46 -26.06 -5.42 -11.06
CA PRO A 46 -26.23 -4.16 -11.81
C PRO A 46 -25.00 -3.68 -12.60
N LEU A 47 -23.84 -4.33 -12.41
CA LEU A 47 -22.57 -4.03 -13.06
C LEU A 47 -21.98 -5.26 -13.76
N ALA A 48 -22.69 -6.38 -13.87
CA ALA A 48 -22.15 -7.61 -14.46
C ALA A 48 -21.68 -7.40 -15.89
N ASP A 49 -22.42 -6.62 -16.68
CA ASP A 49 -22.03 -6.25 -18.04
C ASP A 49 -20.75 -5.39 -18.05
N ARG A 50 -20.59 -4.50 -17.06
CA ARG A 50 -19.42 -3.63 -16.96
C ARG A 50 -18.17 -4.36 -16.47
N VAL A 51 -18.35 -5.30 -15.54
CA VAL A 51 -17.28 -6.19 -15.05
C VAL A 51 -16.76 -7.06 -16.19
N ARG A 52 -17.66 -7.59 -17.03
CA ARG A 52 -17.30 -8.38 -18.22
C ARG A 52 -16.65 -7.53 -19.32
N GLU A 53 -17.15 -6.31 -19.55
CA GLU A 53 -16.57 -5.37 -20.51
C GLU A 53 -15.15 -4.94 -20.12
N LEU A 54 -14.88 -4.80 -18.82
CA LEU A 54 -13.56 -4.46 -18.28
C LEU A 54 -12.66 -5.69 -18.02
N GLY A 55 -13.13 -6.91 -18.32
CA GLY A 55 -12.37 -8.14 -18.11
C GLY A 55 -11.99 -8.42 -16.65
N LEU A 56 -12.76 -7.85 -15.70
CA LEU A 56 -12.53 -8.00 -14.27
C LEU A 56 -13.04 -9.33 -13.72
N ASP A 57 -13.74 -10.11 -14.54
CA ASP A 57 -14.20 -11.48 -14.28
C ASP A 57 -13.18 -12.56 -14.68
N ALA A 58 -12.05 -12.15 -15.27
CA ALA A 58 -10.97 -13.07 -15.60
C ALA A 58 -10.28 -13.60 -14.32
N PRO A 59 -10.03 -14.92 -14.21
CA PRO A 59 -9.22 -15.46 -13.14
C PRO A 59 -7.83 -14.81 -13.16
N LEU A 60 -7.43 -14.22 -12.03
CA LEU A 60 -6.12 -13.57 -11.89
C LEU A 60 -4.97 -14.57 -11.91
N GLU A 61 -5.25 -15.83 -11.57
CA GLU A 61 -4.28 -16.92 -11.44
C GLU A 61 -4.79 -18.20 -12.13
N SER A 62 -3.94 -19.23 -12.18
CA SER A 62 -4.31 -20.52 -12.77
C SER A 62 -5.45 -21.20 -12.00
N ALA A 63 -6.23 -22.04 -12.69
CA ALA A 63 -7.30 -22.82 -12.03
C ALA A 63 -6.75 -23.70 -10.88
N GLU A 64 -5.51 -24.18 -11.02
CA GLU A 64 -4.81 -24.97 -10.01
C GLU A 64 -4.54 -24.17 -8.72
N PHE A 65 -4.24 -22.87 -8.84
CA PHE A 65 -4.02 -21.99 -7.70
C PHE A 65 -5.30 -21.82 -6.85
N TYR A 66 -6.45 -21.63 -7.48
CA TYR A 66 -7.72 -21.50 -6.77
C TYR A 66 -8.19 -22.79 -6.12
N GLU A 67 -7.90 -23.94 -6.74
CA GLU A 67 -8.14 -25.24 -6.11
C GLU A 67 -7.21 -25.47 -4.92
N ASP A 68 -5.93 -25.10 -5.02
CA ASP A 68 -4.99 -25.18 -3.91
C ASP A 68 -5.44 -24.31 -2.72
N LEU A 69 -5.88 -23.06 -2.98
CA LEU A 69 -6.42 -22.16 -1.95
C LEU A 69 -7.60 -22.76 -1.16
N LYS A 70 -8.47 -23.53 -1.83
CA LYS A 70 -9.63 -24.18 -1.18
C LYS A 70 -9.20 -25.27 -0.19
N THR A 71 -8.01 -25.84 -0.37
CA THR A 71 -7.49 -26.90 0.51
C THR A 71 -6.75 -26.35 1.72
N LYS A 72 -6.39 -25.06 1.73
CA LYS A 72 -5.60 -24.46 2.81
C LYS A 72 -6.46 -24.18 4.05
N PRO A 73 -5.92 -24.42 5.26
CA PRO A 73 -6.65 -24.17 6.51
C PRO A 73 -6.93 -22.68 6.70
N THR A 74 -7.99 -22.32 7.41
CA THR A 74 -8.37 -20.90 7.63
C THR A 74 -7.28 -20.06 8.32
N THR A 75 -6.36 -20.70 9.05
CA THR A 75 -5.18 -20.06 9.66
C THR A 75 -4.16 -19.58 8.62
N PHE A 76 -4.18 -20.12 7.41
CA PHE A 76 -3.35 -19.68 6.28
C PHE A 76 -3.52 -18.20 5.97
N TYR A 77 -4.75 -17.70 6.09
CA TYR A 77 -5.12 -16.33 5.76
C TYR A 77 -4.89 -15.34 6.92
N LYS A 78 -4.60 -15.83 8.14
CA LYS A 78 -4.41 -14.96 9.32
C LYS A 78 -3.12 -14.16 9.26
N ASP A 79 -2.05 -14.78 8.75
CA ASP A 79 -0.71 -14.18 8.82
C ASP A 79 -0.35 -13.38 7.55
N MET A 80 -1.20 -13.39 6.50
CA MET A 80 -0.97 -12.74 5.18
C MET A 80 0.42 -12.99 4.57
N LYS A 81 1.16 -13.97 5.11
CA LYS A 81 2.59 -14.18 4.86
C LYS A 81 2.84 -14.95 3.57
N GLU A 82 1.82 -15.65 3.10
CA GLU A 82 1.79 -16.38 1.84
C GLU A 82 0.80 -15.72 0.86
N LEU A 83 0.82 -14.39 0.79
CA LEU A 83 0.28 -13.72 -0.39
C LEU A 83 1.06 -14.22 -1.61
N PRO A 84 0.40 -14.57 -2.74
CA PRO A 84 1.10 -14.91 -3.97
C PRO A 84 2.09 -13.80 -4.30
N ASP A 85 3.32 -14.17 -4.68
CA ASP A 85 4.39 -13.22 -5.01
C ASP A 85 3.92 -12.10 -5.94
N TYR A 86 2.99 -12.41 -6.85
CA TYR A 86 2.40 -11.44 -7.77
C TYR A 86 1.53 -10.38 -7.06
N VAL A 87 0.67 -10.79 -6.13
CA VAL A 87 -0.17 -9.88 -5.35
C VAL A 87 0.72 -9.04 -4.42
N ALA A 88 1.69 -9.66 -3.74
CA ALA A 88 2.63 -8.97 -2.85
C ALA A 88 3.48 -7.93 -3.59
N LYS A 89 3.92 -8.24 -4.82
CA LYS A 89 4.69 -7.32 -5.67
C LYS A 89 3.88 -6.11 -6.12
N ASN A 90 2.65 -6.34 -6.57
CA ASN A 90 1.76 -5.25 -6.98
C ASN A 90 1.42 -4.35 -5.79
N THR A 91 1.10 -4.92 -4.62
CA THR A 91 0.84 -4.13 -3.41
C THR A 91 2.04 -3.30 -2.99
N TYR A 92 3.26 -3.85 -3.06
CA TYR A 92 4.46 -3.14 -2.64
C TYR A 92 4.84 -1.98 -3.58
N GLN A 93 4.61 -2.14 -4.89
CA GLN A 93 4.83 -1.08 -5.88
C GLN A 93 3.81 0.06 -5.70
N PHE A 94 2.56 -0.26 -5.37
CA PHE A 94 1.57 0.76 -5.01
C PHE A 94 1.89 1.46 -3.69
N GLU A 95 2.38 0.75 -2.67
CA GLU A 95 2.79 1.35 -1.39
C GLU A 95 3.87 2.41 -1.59
N ILE A 96 4.93 2.10 -2.35
CA ILE A 96 6.02 3.05 -2.56
C ILE A 96 5.62 4.24 -3.46
N LEU A 97 4.72 4.03 -4.43
CA LEU A 97 4.15 5.13 -5.21
C LEU A 97 3.27 6.04 -4.36
N THR A 98 2.51 5.46 -3.42
CA THR A 98 1.71 6.21 -2.47
C THR A 98 2.60 7.04 -1.55
N GLU A 99 3.72 6.48 -1.08
CA GLU A 99 4.71 7.23 -0.30
C GLU A 99 5.30 8.40 -1.10
N LEU A 100 5.63 8.20 -2.39
CA LEU A 100 6.10 9.27 -3.26
C LEU A 100 5.05 10.38 -3.44
N LEU A 101 3.78 10.00 -3.59
CA LEU A 101 2.66 10.94 -3.67
C LEU A 101 2.52 11.74 -2.37
N ASP A 102 2.60 11.07 -1.21
CA ASP A 102 2.56 11.73 0.09
C ASP A 102 3.70 12.75 0.21
N LYS A 103 4.92 12.40 -0.24
CA LYS A 103 6.04 13.36 -0.31
C LYS A 103 5.75 14.54 -1.23
N ALA A 104 5.21 14.31 -2.42
CA ALA A 104 4.85 15.40 -3.33
C ALA A 104 3.83 16.36 -2.68
N CYS A 105 2.87 15.81 -1.91
CA CYS A 105 1.87 16.60 -1.19
C CYS A 105 2.46 17.45 -0.05
N GLN A 106 3.57 17.05 0.58
CA GLN A 106 4.27 17.89 1.56
C GLN A 106 4.70 19.24 0.98
N GLY A 107 4.93 19.30 -0.33
CA GLY A 107 5.20 20.57 -1.00
C GLY A 107 4.06 21.59 -0.85
N PHE A 108 2.80 21.14 -0.89
CA PHE A 108 1.66 22.03 -0.66
C PHE A 108 1.57 22.49 0.80
N GLU A 109 1.88 21.60 1.76
CA GLU A 109 1.91 21.95 3.18
C GLU A 109 2.97 23.02 3.48
N ILE A 110 4.16 22.92 2.87
CA ILE A 110 5.20 23.94 2.96
C ILE A 110 4.67 25.26 2.39
N TRP A 111 4.06 25.24 1.20
CA TRP A 111 3.52 26.45 0.60
C TRP A 111 2.47 27.12 1.51
N ASP A 112 1.52 26.35 2.03
CA ASP A 112 0.49 26.82 2.95
C ASP A 112 1.10 27.46 4.20
N GLU A 113 2.16 26.87 4.78
CA GLU A 113 2.83 27.41 5.96
C GLU A 113 3.42 28.81 5.71
N HIS A 114 3.96 29.05 4.52
CA HIS A 114 4.64 30.31 4.18
C HIS A 114 3.75 31.30 3.45
N VAL A 115 2.52 30.96 3.05
CA VAL A 115 1.68 31.83 2.21
C VAL A 115 1.42 33.20 2.84
N GLU A 116 1.20 33.26 4.16
CA GLU A 116 0.91 34.50 4.90
C GLU A 116 2.18 35.20 5.41
N ARG A 117 3.36 34.60 5.25
CA ARG A 117 4.60 35.15 5.77
C ARG A 117 5.11 36.29 4.90
N ASN A 118 5.61 37.34 5.56
CA ASN A 118 6.17 38.52 4.91
C ASN A 118 7.58 38.23 4.36
N ILE A 119 7.62 37.52 3.25
CA ILE A 119 8.82 37.13 2.54
C ILE A 119 9.05 38.09 1.37
N LYS A 120 10.31 38.50 1.16
CA LYS A 120 10.68 39.38 0.04
C LYS A 120 10.19 38.78 -1.29
N PHE A 121 9.51 39.60 -2.09
CA PHE A 121 8.87 39.15 -3.33
C PHE A 121 9.80 38.35 -4.25
N GLY A 122 11.03 38.84 -4.46
CA GLY A 122 12.01 38.14 -5.31
C GLY A 122 12.38 36.74 -4.80
N HIS A 123 12.51 36.56 -3.48
CA HIS A 123 12.79 35.27 -2.88
C HIS A 123 11.57 34.35 -2.99
N ARG A 124 10.37 34.88 -2.72
CA ARG A 124 9.11 34.13 -2.84
C ARG A 124 8.95 33.54 -4.24
N VAL A 125 9.14 34.33 -5.29
CA VAL A 125 9.06 33.85 -6.69
C VAL A 125 10.02 32.69 -6.95
N VAL A 126 11.28 32.80 -6.49
CA VAL A 126 12.28 31.74 -6.69
C VAL A 126 11.93 30.48 -5.92
N LEU A 127 11.54 30.61 -4.65
CA LEU A 127 11.26 29.48 -3.77
C LEU A 127 9.97 28.75 -4.16
N GLU A 128 8.91 29.49 -4.48
CA GLU A 128 7.65 28.90 -4.97
C GLU A 128 7.84 28.22 -6.32
N ALA A 129 8.63 28.79 -7.24
CA ALA A 129 8.94 28.14 -8.51
C ALA A 129 9.74 26.84 -8.33
N ARG A 130 10.72 26.83 -7.41
CA ARG A 130 11.47 25.60 -7.06
C ARG A 130 10.56 24.53 -6.46
N LEU A 131 9.66 24.94 -5.55
CA LEU A 131 8.71 24.05 -4.91
C LEU A 131 7.75 23.44 -5.94
N LEU A 132 7.17 24.27 -6.80
CA LEU A 132 6.25 23.83 -7.84
C LEU A 132 6.93 22.88 -8.84
N HIS A 133 8.15 23.19 -9.26
CA HIS A 133 8.92 22.32 -10.16
C HIS A 133 9.23 20.97 -9.52
N LEU A 134 9.58 20.95 -8.22
CA LEU A 134 9.82 19.71 -7.50
C LEU A 134 8.54 18.86 -7.45
N ILE A 135 7.41 19.46 -7.09
CA ILE A 135 6.10 18.78 -7.04
C ILE A 135 5.73 18.20 -8.42
N GLU A 136 5.81 19.02 -9.47
CA GLU A 136 5.51 18.62 -10.84
C GLU A 136 6.38 17.45 -11.30
N SER A 137 7.70 17.51 -11.06
CA SER A 137 8.62 16.43 -11.42
C SER A 137 8.25 15.07 -10.79
N LYS A 138 7.60 15.09 -9.61
CA LYS A 138 7.21 13.88 -8.89
C LYS A 138 5.89 13.33 -9.41
N PHE A 139 4.94 14.20 -9.75
CA PHE A 139 3.72 13.79 -10.45
C PHE A 139 4.04 13.16 -11.80
N ASP A 140 4.98 13.72 -12.57
CA ASP A 140 5.43 13.13 -13.83
C ASP A 140 6.02 11.71 -13.68
N ILE A 141 6.72 11.44 -12.58
CA ILE A 141 7.24 10.10 -12.27
C ILE A 141 6.09 9.15 -11.95
N ILE A 142 5.15 9.58 -11.11
CA ILE A 142 3.98 8.79 -10.73
C ILE A 142 3.15 8.44 -11.97
N GLU A 143 2.84 9.42 -12.82
CA GLU A 143 2.07 9.22 -14.04
C GLU A 143 2.74 8.23 -15.00
N ARG A 144 4.06 8.37 -15.18
CA ARG A 144 4.84 7.47 -16.04
C ARG A 144 4.79 6.03 -15.56
N ILE A 145 4.96 5.81 -14.25
CA ILE A 145 4.94 4.46 -13.69
C ILE A 145 3.53 3.86 -13.76
N CYS A 146 2.51 4.65 -13.44
CA CYS A 146 1.11 4.23 -13.61
C CYS A 146 0.77 3.87 -15.06
N ALA A 147 1.33 4.59 -16.05
CA ALA A 147 1.12 4.31 -17.47
C ALA A 147 1.82 3.01 -17.95
N GLU A 148 2.88 2.58 -17.26
CA GLU A 148 3.67 1.40 -17.61
C GLU A 148 3.47 0.22 -16.64
N PHE A 149 2.48 0.32 -15.75
CA PHE A 149 2.24 -0.62 -14.66
C PHE A 149 2.11 -2.08 -15.12
N ASP A 150 1.46 -2.31 -16.26
CA ASP A 150 1.27 -3.65 -16.81
C ASP A 150 2.49 -4.20 -17.58
N LYS A 151 3.47 -3.36 -17.96
CA LYS A 151 4.60 -3.74 -18.81
C LYS A 151 5.65 -4.58 -18.08
N LEU A 152 5.74 -4.45 -16.75
CA LEU A 152 6.73 -5.13 -15.93
C LEU A 152 6.25 -6.49 -15.39
N LYS A 153 5.07 -6.97 -15.82
CA LYS A 153 4.53 -8.29 -15.43
C LYS A 153 5.48 -9.41 -15.86
N GLY A 154 6.30 -9.88 -14.92
CA GLY A 154 7.24 -10.99 -15.11
C GLY A 154 8.73 -10.62 -15.05
N ASP A 155 9.09 -9.33 -15.08
CA ASP A 155 10.50 -8.90 -14.96
C ASP A 155 10.84 -8.47 -13.52
N GLN A 156 11.36 -9.42 -12.74
CA GLN A 156 11.78 -9.16 -11.37
C GLN A 156 12.96 -8.17 -11.24
N HIS A 157 13.81 -8.06 -12.26
CA HIS A 157 14.95 -7.15 -12.20
C HIS A 157 14.49 -5.71 -12.46
N GLY A 158 13.62 -5.51 -13.46
CA GLY A 158 12.98 -4.23 -13.74
C GLY A 158 12.20 -3.67 -12.54
N VAL A 159 11.36 -4.49 -11.91
CA VAL A 159 10.60 -4.09 -10.71
C VAL A 159 11.51 -3.69 -9.55
N ASN A 160 12.60 -4.42 -9.30
CA ASN A 160 13.54 -4.08 -8.23
C ASN A 160 14.31 -2.78 -8.52
N ASN A 161 14.70 -2.55 -9.77
CA ASN A 161 15.39 -1.31 -10.17
C ASN A 161 14.46 -0.10 -10.05
N GLU A 162 13.22 -0.21 -10.52
CA GLU A 162 12.21 0.85 -10.38
C GLU A 162 11.94 1.14 -8.90
N ARG A 163 11.85 0.11 -8.06
CA ARG A 163 11.70 0.27 -6.61
C ARG A 163 12.86 1.04 -5.99
N GLU A 164 14.10 0.69 -6.31
CA GLU A 164 15.26 1.43 -5.78
C GLU A 164 15.33 2.86 -6.29
N PHE A 165 14.94 3.10 -7.54
CA PHE A 165 14.76 4.43 -8.10
C PHE A 165 13.71 5.24 -7.33
N LEU A 166 12.53 4.67 -7.08
CA LEU A 166 11.47 5.33 -6.29
C LEU A 166 11.94 5.66 -4.87
N ARG A 167 12.67 4.76 -4.21
CA ARG A 167 13.27 5.02 -2.89
C ARG A 167 14.27 6.17 -2.93
N TYR A 168 15.04 6.27 -4.02
CA TYR A 168 15.95 7.38 -4.22
C TYR A 168 15.18 8.70 -4.38
N GLU A 169 14.12 8.71 -5.19
CA GLU A 169 13.28 9.90 -5.39
C GLU A 169 12.59 10.36 -4.11
N ILE A 170 12.11 9.43 -3.27
CA ILE A 170 11.53 9.75 -1.95
C ILE A 170 12.57 10.45 -1.06
N ARG A 171 13.80 9.92 -0.97
CA ARG A 171 14.88 10.57 -0.20
C ARG A 171 15.29 11.91 -0.80
N HIS A 172 15.25 12.03 -2.12
CA HIS A 172 15.53 13.28 -2.80
C HIS A 172 14.47 14.33 -2.48
N CYS A 173 13.17 13.96 -2.45
CA CYS A 173 12.11 14.82 -1.93
C CYS A 173 12.41 15.32 -0.52
N ASP A 174 12.73 14.42 0.41
CA ASP A 174 13.00 14.79 1.80
C ASP A 174 14.09 15.85 1.91
N LEU A 175 15.19 15.65 1.18
CA LEU A 175 16.30 16.62 1.15
C LEU A 175 15.85 17.96 0.56
N MET A 176 15.25 17.94 -0.63
CA MET A 176 14.92 19.17 -1.36
C MET A 176 13.80 19.97 -0.68
N PHE A 177 12.77 19.30 -0.14
CA PHE A 177 11.72 19.97 0.63
C PHE A 177 12.28 20.59 1.90
N THR A 178 13.18 19.89 2.61
CA THR A 178 13.86 20.45 3.78
C THR A 178 14.67 21.71 3.40
N GLU A 179 15.47 21.64 2.33
CA GLU A 179 16.26 22.79 1.86
C GLU A 179 15.38 23.98 1.47
N ILE A 180 14.32 23.74 0.70
CA ILE A 180 13.39 24.79 0.27
C ILE A 180 12.67 25.40 1.47
N HIS A 181 12.21 24.57 2.41
CA HIS A 181 11.58 25.03 3.66
C HIS A 181 12.53 25.87 4.49
N GLU A 182 13.78 25.43 4.66
CA GLU A 182 14.82 26.18 5.34
C GLU A 182 15.09 27.54 4.66
N SER A 183 15.15 27.58 3.33
CA SER A 183 15.31 28.84 2.59
C SER A 183 14.11 29.78 2.77
N PHE A 184 12.88 29.28 2.82
CA PHE A 184 11.71 30.10 3.16
C PHE A 184 11.84 30.70 4.58
N LEU A 185 12.24 29.90 5.57
CA LEU A 185 12.46 30.35 6.94
C LEU A 185 13.58 31.40 7.03
N LYS A 186 14.72 31.15 6.40
CA LYS A 186 15.84 32.09 6.35
C LYS A 186 15.42 33.40 5.71
N SER A 187 14.70 33.33 4.58
CA SER A 187 14.21 34.54 3.93
C SER A 187 13.18 35.29 4.77
N TYR A 188 12.36 34.61 5.57
CA TYR A 188 11.40 35.24 6.47
C TYR A 188 12.10 35.91 7.66
N LEU A 189 13.19 35.30 8.17
CA LEU A 189 13.98 35.81 9.29
C LEU A 189 15.07 36.82 8.87
N ASP A 190 15.09 37.26 7.61
CA ASP A 190 16.13 38.13 7.03
C ASP A 190 17.57 37.57 7.21
N MET A 191 17.71 36.24 7.20
CA MET A 191 18.98 35.54 7.21
C MET A 191 19.51 35.30 5.78
N GLU A 192 20.81 35.04 5.65
CA GLU A 192 21.40 34.59 4.40
C GLU A 192 20.86 33.20 4.04
N TRP A 193 20.40 33.04 2.79
CA TRP A 193 19.65 31.88 2.30
C TRP A 193 20.30 31.26 1.06
#